data_AF-A0A7K2EDT9-F1
#
_entry.id   AF-A0A7K2EDT9-F1
#
_cell.length_a   1.000
_cell.length_b   1.000
_cell.length_c   1.000
_cell.angle_alpha   90.00
_cell.angle_beta   90.00
_cell.angle_gamma   90.00
#
_symmetry.space_group_name_H-M   'P 1'
#
loop_
_entity.id
_entity.type
_entity.pdbx_description
1 polymer ?
#
loop_
_entity_poly.entity_id
_entity_poly.type
_entity_poly.pdbx_seq_one_letter_code
_entity_poly.pdbx_strand_id
1 'polypeptide(L)'
;IVIGRKGSEADRLRAGLATITGNKRVQLNVQEIKQPELDAALIAQGIADQLTGRVAFRRAMKRAVQNAQKAGAQGIRVQCSGRLGGSEMARTEWYREGRVPLHTLRADIDYGFREAHTTYGRIGVKVWTYKGDILPYRLDTDERINREAAMAVGETAGPARSRKVVSSAARRRGSTSAPAPSTEEQEFPTELEELRPLVAEADAEFERLLEQEEEIERASREQHETPHFRPGDAD
;
A
#
# COMPACT_ATOMS: atom_id res chain seq x y z
N ILE A 1 -7.88 -21.27 -6.60
CA ILE A 1 -7.58 -21.06 -8.04
C ILE A 1 -6.17 -20.53 -8.23
N VAL A 2 -5.72 -19.51 -7.47
CA VAL A 2 -4.40 -18.86 -7.61
C VAL A 2 -3.17 -19.80 -7.65
N ILE A 3 -3.16 -20.92 -6.93
CA ILE A 3 -2.04 -21.88 -6.92
C ILE A 3 -2.13 -22.91 -8.08
N GLY A 4 -3.33 -23.10 -8.66
CA GLY A 4 -3.59 -24.09 -9.70
C GLY A 4 -3.46 -25.55 -9.24
N ARG A 5 -3.56 -26.50 -10.20
CA ARG A 5 -3.25 -27.92 -9.93
C ARG A 5 -1.73 -28.10 -9.88
N LYS A 6 -1.23 -28.73 -8.81
CA LYS A 6 0.22 -28.99 -8.58
C LYS A 6 1.12 -27.75 -8.66
N GLY A 7 0.62 -26.55 -8.33
CA GLY A 7 1.45 -25.33 -8.35
C GLY A 7 1.67 -24.69 -9.72
N SER A 8 1.12 -25.28 -10.80
CA SER A 8 1.35 -24.81 -12.17
C SER A 8 1.03 -23.33 -12.41
N GLU A 9 0.05 -22.78 -11.70
CA GLU A 9 -0.37 -21.38 -11.87
C GLU A 9 0.53 -20.42 -11.08
N ALA A 10 1.04 -20.85 -9.92
CA ALA A 10 2.05 -20.11 -9.17
C ALA A 10 3.37 -20.00 -9.96
N ASP A 11 3.77 -21.05 -10.68
CA ASP A 11 4.98 -21.04 -11.51
C ASP A 11 4.83 -20.11 -12.72
N ARG A 12 3.64 -20.08 -13.35
CA ARG A 12 3.32 -19.11 -14.41
C ARG A 12 3.39 -17.67 -13.92
N LEU A 13 2.84 -17.39 -12.74
CA LEU A 13 2.90 -16.06 -12.13
C LEU A 13 4.35 -15.66 -11.78
N ARG A 14 5.15 -16.59 -11.26
CA ARG A 14 6.58 -16.35 -10.99
C ARG A 14 7.34 -16.03 -12.28
N ALA A 15 7.09 -16.77 -13.37
CA ALA A 15 7.72 -16.49 -14.66
C ALA A 15 7.32 -15.10 -15.20
N GLY A 16 6.04 -14.74 -15.12
CA GLY A 16 5.58 -13.40 -15.51
C GLY A 16 6.21 -12.27 -14.68
N LEU A 17 6.29 -12.45 -13.36
CA LEU A 17 6.94 -11.49 -12.45
C LEU A 17 8.44 -11.37 -12.71
N ALA A 18 9.12 -12.47 -13.05
CA ALA A 18 10.55 -12.44 -13.40
C ALA A 18 10.79 -11.66 -14.70
N THR A 19 9.92 -11.79 -15.70
CA THR A 19 10.02 -11.00 -16.94
C THR A 19 9.83 -9.50 -16.69
N ILE A 20 8.86 -9.13 -15.86
CA ILE A 20 8.58 -7.71 -15.55
C ILE A 20 9.70 -7.09 -14.70
N THR A 21 10.21 -7.83 -13.71
CA THR A 21 11.18 -7.31 -12.74
C THR A 21 12.62 -7.43 -13.23
N GLY A 22 12.90 -8.23 -14.26
CA GLY A 22 14.25 -8.58 -14.71
C GLY A 22 15.04 -9.46 -13.72
N ASN A 23 14.55 -9.64 -12.49
CA ASN A 23 15.14 -10.46 -11.45
C ASN A 23 14.53 -11.86 -11.41
N LYS A 24 15.38 -12.89 -11.51
CA LYS A 24 14.97 -14.30 -11.48
C LYS A 24 14.59 -14.83 -10.10
N ARG A 25 14.82 -14.08 -9.01
CA ARG A 25 14.61 -14.53 -7.62
C ARG A 25 13.39 -13.87 -6.97
N VAL A 26 12.21 -14.01 -7.57
CA VAL A 26 10.95 -13.52 -6.98
C VAL A 26 10.31 -14.59 -6.12
N GLN A 27 10.08 -14.30 -4.84
CA GLN A 27 9.33 -15.16 -3.93
C GLN A 27 7.86 -14.72 -3.93
N LEU A 28 6.96 -15.69 -4.08
CA LEU A 28 5.51 -15.45 -4.09
C LEU A 28 4.89 -16.10 -2.85
N ASN A 29 4.33 -15.27 -1.96
CA ASN A 29 3.61 -15.68 -0.77
C ASN A 29 2.11 -15.49 -0.99
N VAL A 30 1.34 -16.56 -0.86
CA VAL A 30 -0.12 -16.51 -0.99
C VAL A 30 -0.72 -16.44 0.40
N GLN A 31 -1.45 -15.35 0.67
CA GLN A 31 -2.22 -15.19 1.90
C GLN A 31 -3.69 -15.46 1.63
N GLU A 32 -4.30 -16.32 2.44
CA GLU A 32 -5.72 -16.61 2.34
C GLU A 32 -6.53 -15.56 3.11
N ILE A 33 -7.57 -15.05 2.46
CA ILE A 33 -8.55 -14.16 3.09
C ILE A 33 -9.64 -15.04 3.72
N LYS A 34 -9.64 -15.14 5.05
CA LYS A 34 -10.58 -16.00 5.80
C LYS A 34 -12.05 -15.61 5.59
N GLN A 35 -12.33 -14.30 5.54
CA GLN A 35 -13.69 -13.76 5.45
C GLN A 35 -13.77 -12.70 4.33
N PRO A 36 -14.17 -13.10 3.11
CA PRO A 36 -14.22 -12.17 1.97
C PRO A 36 -15.32 -11.11 2.11
N GLU A 37 -16.36 -11.40 2.90
CA GLU A 37 -17.49 -10.49 3.14
C GLU A 37 -17.14 -9.30 4.06
N LEU A 38 -15.93 -9.26 4.64
CA LEU A 38 -15.42 -8.12 5.41
C LEU A 38 -14.42 -7.26 4.64
N ASP A 39 -13.88 -7.77 3.54
CA ASP A 39 -12.92 -7.05 2.70
C ASP A 39 -13.66 -6.10 1.75
N ALA A 40 -13.38 -4.80 1.85
CA ALA A 40 -14.12 -3.79 1.09
C ALA A 40 -13.87 -3.90 -0.43
N ALA A 41 -12.67 -4.31 -0.86
CA ALA A 41 -12.33 -4.44 -2.27
C ALA A 41 -13.05 -5.64 -2.90
N LEU A 42 -13.14 -6.76 -2.19
CA LEU A 42 -13.87 -7.95 -2.66
C LEU A 42 -15.38 -7.71 -2.72
N ILE A 43 -15.95 -6.98 -1.75
CA ILE A 43 -17.36 -6.59 -1.79
C ILE A 43 -17.62 -5.66 -2.99
N ALA A 44 -16.76 -4.67 -3.22
CA ALA A 44 -16.87 -3.76 -4.37
C ALA A 44 -16.78 -4.53 -5.70
N GLN A 45 -15.87 -5.50 -5.79
CA GLN A 45 -15.75 -6.42 -6.92
C GLN A 45 -17.04 -7.21 -7.14
N GLY A 46 -17.58 -7.84 -6.10
CA GLY A 46 -18.81 -8.62 -6.21
C GLY A 46 -20.02 -7.80 -6.67
N ILE A 47 -20.13 -6.55 -6.22
CA ILE A 47 -21.19 -5.63 -6.71
C ILE A 47 -20.95 -5.25 -8.17
N ALA A 48 -19.72 -4.92 -8.55
CA ALA A 48 -19.40 -4.55 -9.93
C ALA A 48 -19.69 -5.69 -10.92
N ASP A 49 -19.35 -6.91 -10.54
CA ASP A 49 -19.61 -8.10 -11.35
C ASP A 49 -21.13 -8.35 -11.48
N GLN A 50 -21.91 -8.14 -10.42
CA GLN A 50 -23.38 -8.22 -10.45
C GLN A 50 -24.01 -7.13 -11.34
N LEU A 51 -23.50 -5.91 -11.31
CA LEU A 51 -23.96 -4.81 -12.16
C LEU A 51 -23.66 -5.09 -13.65
N THR A 52 -22.49 -5.69 -13.94
CA THR A 52 -22.12 -6.14 -15.28
C THR A 52 -23.06 -7.25 -15.76
N GLY A 53 -23.45 -8.16 -14.86
CA GLY A 53 -24.49 -9.17 -15.08
C GLY A 53 -25.93 -8.63 -15.16
N ARG A 54 -26.14 -7.31 -15.26
CA ARG A 54 -27.45 -6.64 -15.37
C ARG A 54 -28.39 -6.88 -14.18
N VAL A 55 -27.86 -7.20 -13.00
CA VAL A 55 -28.66 -7.29 -11.79
C VAL A 55 -29.11 -5.88 -11.36
N ALA A 56 -30.33 -5.77 -10.86
CA ALA A 56 -30.83 -4.51 -10.32
C ALA A 56 -29.90 -3.97 -9.23
N PHE A 57 -29.40 -2.75 -9.42
CA PHE A 57 -28.36 -2.15 -8.58
C PHE A 57 -28.75 -2.06 -7.09
N ARG A 58 -30.02 -1.76 -6.77
CA ARG A 58 -30.53 -1.76 -5.39
C ARG A 58 -30.45 -3.13 -4.74
N ARG A 59 -30.75 -4.20 -5.49
CA ARG A 59 -30.69 -5.58 -5.01
C ARG A 59 -29.25 -5.99 -4.73
N ALA A 60 -28.33 -5.65 -5.64
CA ALA A 60 -26.91 -5.92 -5.47
C ALA A 60 -26.35 -5.24 -4.22
N MET A 61 -26.62 -3.94 -4.03
CA MET A 61 -26.17 -3.20 -2.86
C MET A 61 -26.79 -3.72 -1.56
N LYS A 62 -28.11 -3.93 -1.51
CA LYS A 62 -28.79 -4.40 -0.29
C LYS A 62 -28.33 -5.80 0.11
N ARG A 63 -28.07 -6.69 -0.86
CA ARG A 63 -27.50 -8.01 -0.60
C ARG A 63 -26.09 -7.92 -0.04
N ALA A 64 -25.24 -7.07 -0.60
CA ALA A 64 -23.87 -6.87 -0.13
C ALA A 64 -23.83 -6.32 1.30
N VAL A 65 -24.66 -5.32 1.60
CA VAL A 65 -24.79 -4.76 2.96
C VAL A 65 -25.24 -5.83 3.96
N GLN A 66 -26.27 -6.61 3.62
CA GLN A 66 -26.76 -7.69 4.49
C GLN A 66 -25.73 -8.80 4.70
N ASN A 67 -24.96 -9.16 3.68
CA ASN A 67 -23.92 -10.17 3.81
C ASN A 67 -22.78 -9.70 4.72
N ALA A 68 -22.32 -8.45 4.55
CA ALA A 68 -21.29 -7.87 5.40
C ALA A 68 -21.75 -7.76 6.88
N GLN A 69 -23.01 -7.37 7.10
CA GLN A 69 -23.58 -7.32 8.44
C GLN A 69 -23.66 -8.72 9.09
N LYS A 70 -24.05 -9.74 8.32
CA LYS A 70 -24.06 -11.15 8.77
C LYS A 70 -22.66 -11.68 9.07
N ALA A 71 -21.65 -11.22 8.34
CA ALA A 71 -20.25 -11.57 8.56
C ALA A 71 -19.64 -10.88 9.80
N GLY A 72 -20.38 -9.97 10.45
CA GLY A 72 -19.97 -9.32 11.70
C GLY A 72 -19.34 -7.93 11.53
N ALA A 73 -19.51 -7.28 10.37
CA ALA A 73 -19.11 -5.88 10.22
C ALA A 73 -19.86 -4.99 11.22
N GLN A 74 -19.16 -4.07 11.88
CA GLN A 74 -19.77 -3.11 12.81
C GLN A 74 -20.51 -1.98 12.07
N GLY A 75 -20.15 -1.77 10.81
CA GLY A 75 -20.92 -0.98 9.88
C GLY A 75 -20.38 -1.04 8.46
N ILE A 76 -21.23 -0.74 7.50
CA ILE A 76 -20.89 -0.72 6.09
C ILE A 76 -21.61 0.44 5.40
N ARG A 77 -20.92 1.10 4.48
CA ARG A 77 -21.49 2.07 3.54
C ARG A 77 -21.13 1.63 2.14
N VAL A 78 -22.14 1.47 1.28
CA VAL A 78 -21.97 1.17 -0.14
C VAL A 78 -22.52 2.35 -0.94
N GLN A 79 -21.77 2.83 -1.91
CA GLN A 79 -22.15 3.93 -2.80
C GLN A 79 -21.90 3.53 -4.25
N CYS A 80 -22.92 3.66 -5.09
CA CYS A 80 -22.83 3.43 -6.52
C CYS A 80 -23.12 4.74 -7.25
N SER A 81 -22.25 5.14 -8.17
CA SER A 81 -22.37 6.37 -8.96
C SER A 81 -22.26 6.06 -10.46
N GLY A 82 -23.18 6.60 -11.26
CA GLY A 82 -23.19 6.46 -12.71
C GLY A 82 -24.59 6.33 -13.28
N ARG A 83 -24.70 5.77 -14.48
CA ARG A 83 -25.98 5.51 -15.17
C ARG A 83 -26.68 4.26 -14.60
N LEU A 84 -27.13 4.36 -13.34
CA LEU A 84 -27.67 3.23 -12.60
C LEU A 84 -28.94 2.67 -13.25
N GLY A 85 -28.87 1.39 -13.64
CA GLY A 85 -29.98 0.71 -14.32
C GLY A 85 -30.21 1.12 -15.78
N GLY A 86 -29.21 1.77 -16.41
CA GLY A 86 -29.33 2.20 -17.81
C GLY A 86 -30.06 3.53 -18.01
N SER A 87 -30.28 4.29 -16.93
CA SER A 87 -30.84 5.65 -17.03
C SER A 87 -29.93 6.55 -17.87
N GLU A 88 -30.54 7.51 -18.59
CA GLU A 88 -29.83 8.50 -19.40
C GLU A 88 -28.96 9.41 -18.52
N MET A 89 -29.46 9.81 -17.36
CA MET A 89 -28.77 10.68 -16.42
C MET A 89 -28.02 9.88 -15.34
N ALA A 90 -26.79 10.29 -15.05
CA ALA A 90 -26.01 9.69 -13.97
C ALA A 90 -26.52 10.16 -12.61
N ARG A 91 -26.59 9.24 -11.66
CA ARG A 91 -26.96 9.51 -10.26
C ARG A 91 -26.05 8.77 -9.30
N THR A 92 -26.04 9.22 -8.05
CA THR A 92 -25.32 8.56 -6.95
C THR A 92 -26.32 8.08 -5.92
N GLU A 93 -26.34 6.78 -5.66
CA GLU A 93 -27.19 6.16 -4.65
C GLU A 93 -26.29 5.46 -3.62
N TRP A 94 -26.63 5.60 -2.34
CA TRP A 94 -25.85 5.01 -1.26
C TRP A 94 -26.77 4.34 -0.23
N TYR A 95 -26.26 3.26 0.35
CA TYR A 95 -26.87 2.55 1.46
C TYR A 95 -25.85 2.47 2.59
N ARG A 96 -26.29 2.73 3.82
CA ARG A 96 -25.45 2.63 5.02
C ARG A 96 -26.19 1.85 6.09
N GLU A 97 -25.50 0.92 6.71
CA GLU A 97 -25.97 0.16 7.86
C GLU A 97 -24.88 0.16 8.95
N GLY A 98 -25.27 0.24 10.21
CA GLY A 98 -24.33 0.33 11.34
C GLY A 98 -23.55 1.65 11.42
N ARG A 99 -22.41 1.61 12.12
CA ARG A 99 -21.56 2.77 12.40
C ARG A 99 -20.42 2.84 11.37
N VAL A 100 -20.24 3.98 10.69
CA VAL A 100 -19.09 4.22 9.80
C VAL A 100 -18.52 5.62 10.10
N PRO A 101 -17.60 5.75 11.06
CA PRO A 101 -17.11 7.04 11.52
C PRO A 101 -15.91 7.52 10.70
N LEU A 102 -16.16 8.27 9.62
CA LEU A 102 -15.10 8.71 8.68
C LEU A 102 -14.11 9.74 9.25
N HIS A 103 -14.44 10.39 10.36
CA HIS A 103 -13.57 11.40 11.00
C HIS A 103 -12.65 10.80 12.07
N THR A 104 -12.89 9.55 12.47
CA THR A 104 -12.21 8.92 13.60
C THR A 104 -10.99 8.17 13.10
N LEU A 105 -9.79 8.72 13.27
CA LEU A 105 -8.54 8.09 12.80
C LEU A 105 -8.23 6.74 13.44
N ARG A 106 -8.74 6.49 14.66
CA ARG A 106 -8.59 5.20 15.36
C ARG A 106 -9.51 4.08 14.84
N ALA A 107 -10.45 4.40 13.97
CA ALA A 107 -11.38 3.43 13.42
C ALA A 107 -10.69 2.65 12.29
N ASP A 108 -10.73 1.32 12.36
CA ASP A 108 -10.34 0.43 11.26
C ASP A 108 -11.43 0.45 10.20
N ILE A 109 -11.18 1.23 9.15
CA ILE A 109 -12.09 1.39 8.03
C ILE A 109 -11.37 0.95 6.77
N ASP A 110 -11.88 -0.12 6.19
CA ASP A 110 -11.43 -0.62 4.91
C ASP A 110 -12.20 0.08 3.77
N TYR A 111 -11.50 0.43 2.70
CA TYR A 111 -12.06 1.14 1.54
C TYR A 111 -11.80 0.37 0.25
N GLY A 112 -12.88 0.06 -0.46
CA GLY A 112 -12.84 -0.60 -1.75
C GLY A 112 -13.42 0.28 -2.84
N PHE A 113 -12.73 0.36 -3.98
CA PHE A 113 -13.24 0.98 -5.19
C PHE A 113 -13.15 0.01 -6.36
N ARG A 114 -14.22 -0.11 -7.14
CA ARG A 114 -14.22 -0.86 -8.40
C ARG A 114 -15.12 -0.18 -9.42
N GLU A 115 -14.67 -0.18 -10.67
CA GLU A 115 -15.48 0.24 -11.82
C GLU A 115 -16.18 -0.97 -12.43
N ALA A 116 -17.49 -0.84 -12.69
CA ALA A 116 -18.26 -1.81 -13.44
C ALA A 116 -18.41 -1.33 -14.89
N HIS A 117 -17.98 -2.16 -15.84
CA HIS A 117 -18.12 -1.89 -17.26
C HIS A 117 -19.47 -2.42 -17.75
N THR A 118 -20.43 -1.52 -17.93
CA THR A 118 -21.76 -1.86 -18.44
C THR A 118 -21.93 -1.37 -19.88
N THR A 119 -22.95 -1.86 -20.57
CA THR A 119 -23.28 -1.41 -21.93
C THR A 119 -23.59 0.08 -22.02
N TYR A 120 -24.05 0.69 -20.93
CA TYR A 120 -24.44 2.09 -20.87
C TYR A 120 -23.30 3.00 -20.40
N GLY A 121 -22.12 2.45 -20.14
CA GLY A 121 -20.95 3.17 -19.65
C GLY A 121 -20.41 2.58 -18.35
N ARG A 122 -19.66 3.40 -17.61
CA ARG A 122 -19.01 2.99 -16.36
C ARG A 122 -19.85 3.35 -15.14
N ILE A 123 -19.94 2.42 -14.20
CA ILE A 123 -20.54 2.66 -12.89
C ILE A 123 -19.45 2.50 -11.84
N GLY A 124 -19.21 3.53 -11.04
CA GLY A 124 -18.26 3.47 -9.93
C GLY A 124 -18.94 2.91 -8.69
N VAL A 125 -18.32 1.92 -8.05
CA VAL A 125 -18.75 1.32 -6.78
C VAL A 125 -17.71 1.63 -5.72
N LYS A 126 -18.13 2.30 -4.65
CA LYS A 126 -17.32 2.66 -3.48
C LYS A 126 -17.90 1.97 -2.25
N VAL A 127 -17.06 1.28 -1.49
CA VAL A 127 -17.46 0.55 -0.28
C VAL A 127 -16.56 0.97 0.87
N TRP A 128 -17.17 1.25 2.02
CA TRP A 128 -16.48 1.45 3.29
C TRP A 128 -16.98 0.39 4.26
N THR A 129 -16.07 -0.38 4.86
CA THR A 129 -16.38 -1.39 5.87
C THR A 129 -15.67 -1.04 7.16
N TYR A 130 -16.42 -0.88 8.24
CA TYR A 130 -15.88 -0.59 9.57
C TYR A 130 -15.80 -1.91 10.37
N LYS A 131 -14.57 -2.30 10.72
CA LYS A 131 -14.27 -3.57 11.41
C LYS A 131 -14.17 -3.39 12.93
N GLY A 132 -13.88 -2.17 13.39
CA GLY A 132 -13.76 -1.85 14.81
C GLY A 132 -12.81 -0.69 15.06
N ASP A 133 -12.58 -0.35 16.33
CA ASP A 133 -11.56 0.63 16.69
C ASP A 133 -10.26 -0.10 17.04
N ILE A 134 -9.13 0.31 16.44
CA ILE A 134 -7.80 -0.20 16.79
C ILE A 134 -7.37 0.52 18.06
N LEU A 135 -7.38 -0.20 19.18
CA LEU A 135 -6.82 0.29 20.43
C LEU A 135 -5.39 -0.23 20.56
N PRO A 136 -4.38 0.63 20.79
CA PRO A 136 -2.99 0.20 20.91
C PRO A 136 -2.72 -0.75 22.10
N TYR A 137 -3.68 -0.89 23.02
CA TYR A 137 -3.62 -1.79 24.18
C TYR A 137 -4.57 -2.99 24.09
N ARG A 138 -5.35 -3.14 23.01
CA ARG A 138 -6.12 -4.36 22.79
C ARG A 138 -5.19 -5.41 22.20
N LEU A 139 -4.84 -6.37 23.02
CA LEU A 139 -4.38 -7.67 22.56
C LEU A 139 -5.52 -8.26 21.72
N ASP A 140 -5.18 -8.85 20.57
CA ASP A 140 -6.18 -9.43 19.69
C ASP A 140 -7.07 -10.39 20.49
N THR A 141 -8.34 -10.50 20.11
CA THR A 141 -9.29 -11.37 20.82
C THR A 141 -8.74 -12.80 20.95
N ASP A 142 -7.97 -13.24 19.95
CA ASP A 142 -7.25 -14.51 19.93
C ASP A 142 -6.14 -14.57 21.00
N GLU A 143 -5.37 -13.50 21.21
CA GLU A 143 -4.38 -13.42 22.29
C GLU A 143 -5.05 -13.40 23.67
N ARG A 144 -6.23 -12.78 23.80
CA ARG A 144 -7.01 -12.80 25.05
C ARG A 144 -7.52 -14.21 25.33
N ILE A 145 -8.09 -14.89 24.34
CA ILE A 145 -8.57 -16.28 24.44
C ILE A 145 -7.39 -17.21 24.78
N ASN A 146 -6.26 -17.06 24.09
CA ASN A 146 -5.06 -17.86 24.34
C ASN A 146 -4.47 -17.58 25.72
N ARG A 147 -4.51 -16.32 26.18
CA ARG A 147 -4.04 -15.96 27.52
C ARG A 147 -4.98 -16.49 28.60
N GLU A 148 -6.29 -16.44 28.39
CA GLU A 148 -7.29 -16.96 29.32
C GLU A 148 -7.22 -18.49 29.40
N ALA A 149 -7.02 -19.15 28.26
CA ALA A 149 -6.72 -20.59 28.19
C ALA A 149 -5.40 -20.94 28.90
N ALA A 150 -4.34 -20.16 28.70
CA ALA A 150 -3.06 -20.35 29.39
C ALA A 150 -3.16 -20.13 30.92
N MET A 151 -3.97 -19.15 31.35
CA MET A 151 -4.24 -18.93 32.78
C MET A 151 -5.10 -20.06 33.38
N ALA A 152 -6.02 -20.64 32.61
CA ALA A 152 -6.86 -21.75 33.05
C ALA A 152 -6.10 -23.08 33.16
N VAL A 153 -5.04 -23.28 32.38
CA VAL A 153 -4.17 -24.49 32.42
C VAL A 153 -3.15 -24.45 33.57
N GLY A 154 -3.05 -23.33 34.30
CA GLY A 154 -2.28 -23.27 35.55
C GLY A 154 -0.76 -23.17 35.39
N GLU A 155 -0.25 -22.85 34.19
CA GLU A 155 1.17 -22.52 33.99
C GLU A 155 1.48 -21.14 34.60
N THR A 156 1.64 -21.12 35.92
CA THR A 156 2.16 -19.98 36.68
C THR A 156 3.68 -20.08 36.80
N ALA A 157 4.40 -20.21 35.67
CA ALA A 157 5.85 -20.11 35.67
C ALA A 157 6.42 -19.75 34.29
N GLY A 158 6.61 -18.45 34.04
CA GLY A 158 7.41 -17.92 32.93
C GLY A 158 7.76 -16.45 33.18
N PRO A 159 9.02 -16.02 33.00
CA PRO A 159 9.67 -15.06 33.89
C PRO A 159 9.13 -13.64 33.77
N ALA A 160 8.98 -13.00 34.93
CA ALA A 160 8.72 -11.57 35.07
C ALA A 160 9.88 -10.75 34.49
N ARG A 161 9.82 -10.42 33.19
CA ARG A 161 10.50 -9.22 32.69
C ARG A 161 9.66 -8.02 33.09
N SER A 162 10.11 -7.31 34.12
CA SER A 162 9.54 -6.04 34.52
C SER A 162 9.57 -5.08 33.33
N ARG A 163 8.39 -4.59 32.93
CA ARG A 163 8.28 -3.57 31.88
C ARG A 163 8.91 -2.29 32.40
N LYS A 164 9.97 -1.83 31.74
CA LYS A 164 10.63 -0.55 32.03
C LYS A 164 9.64 0.58 31.68
N VAL A 165 9.06 1.19 32.70
CA VAL A 165 8.26 2.41 32.56
C VAL A 165 9.22 3.53 32.21
N VAL A 166 9.20 4.01 30.96
CA VAL A 166 9.84 5.27 30.60
C VAL A 166 8.87 6.40 30.93
N SER A 167 9.06 7.01 32.11
CA SER A 167 8.44 8.30 32.40
C SER A 167 9.23 9.39 31.69
N SER A 168 8.51 10.23 30.97
CA SER A 168 8.99 11.46 30.36
C SER A 168 9.31 12.49 31.44
N ALA A 169 10.51 12.41 32.03
CA ALA A 169 11.03 13.46 32.89
C ALA A 169 12.56 13.57 32.74
N ALA A 170 12.97 14.73 32.26
CA ALA A 170 14.34 15.12 31.97
C ALA A 170 15.32 14.90 33.14
N ARG A 171 16.56 14.54 32.80
CA ARG A 171 17.77 15.11 33.41
C ARG A 171 18.97 14.97 32.47
N ARG A 172 19.45 16.12 31.98
CA ARG A 172 20.80 16.29 31.46
C ARG A 172 21.80 16.08 32.61
N ARG A 173 22.83 15.25 32.40
CA ARG A 173 24.14 15.47 33.03
C ARG A 173 25.21 14.71 32.24
N GLY A 174 26.18 15.44 31.70
CA GLY A 174 27.39 14.91 31.07
C GLY A 174 28.60 14.95 32.02
N SER A 175 29.63 14.21 31.61
CA SER A 175 31.03 14.12 32.09
C SER A 175 31.22 13.67 33.56
N THR A 176 32.13 12.77 33.94
CA THR A 176 33.41 12.32 33.36
C THR A 176 33.88 11.04 34.09
N SER A 177 34.95 10.43 33.57
CA SER A 177 35.91 9.46 34.15
C SER A 177 35.57 7.96 34.19
N ALA A 178 36.37 7.21 33.42
CA ALA A 178 36.63 5.76 33.41
C ALA A 178 37.30 5.28 34.74
N PRO A 179 37.56 3.97 35.01
CA PRO A 179 38.12 2.96 34.09
C PRO A 179 37.42 1.58 34.08
N ALA A 180 37.69 0.82 33.01
CA ALA A 180 37.21 -0.54 32.76
C ALA A 180 38.04 -1.62 33.49
N PRO A 181 37.48 -2.83 33.71
CA PRO A 181 38.27 -4.05 33.82
C PRO A 181 38.35 -4.81 32.49
N SER A 182 39.47 -5.51 32.38
CA SER A 182 40.13 -6.17 31.26
C SER A 182 39.44 -7.42 30.67
N THR A 183 39.53 -7.50 29.34
CA THR A 183 39.88 -8.67 28.51
C THR A 183 38.95 -9.88 28.48
N GLU A 184 38.25 -10.07 27.35
CA GLU A 184 38.39 -11.26 26.50
C GLU A 184 38.36 -10.81 25.04
N GLU A 185 39.48 -11.03 24.35
CA GLU A 185 39.70 -10.69 22.95
C GLU A 185 39.13 -11.82 22.06
N GLN A 186 38.27 -11.46 21.11
CA GLN A 186 37.99 -12.29 19.95
C GLN A 186 38.33 -11.48 18.70
N GLU A 187 39.42 -11.91 18.06
CA GLU A 187 40.01 -11.34 16.87
C GLU A 187 39.09 -11.56 15.66
N PHE A 188 38.68 -10.47 15.02
CA PHE A 188 38.13 -10.50 13.66
C PHE A 188 39.28 -10.26 12.66
N PRO A 189 39.41 -11.05 11.58
CA PRO A 189 40.42 -10.82 10.56
C PRO A 189 40.19 -9.47 9.87
N THR A 190 41.16 -8.57 10.01
CA THR A 190 41.35 -7.37 9.19
C THR A 190 41.85 -7.76 7.81
N GLU A 191 40.95 -7.88 6.84
CA GLU A 191 41.26 -7.60 5.45
C GLU A 191 40.68 -6.23 5.10
N LEU A 192 41.59 -5.28 4.90
CA LEU A 192 41.32 -3.96 4.36
C LEU A 192 40.87 -4.11 2.90
N GLU A 193 39.58 -4.28 2.68
CA GLU A 193 38.97 -4.07 1.38
C GLU A 193 38.78 -2.56 1.18
N GLU A 194 39.48 -2.04 0.18
CA GLU A 194 39.52 -0.64 -0.23
C GLU A 194 38.10 -0.05 -0.33
N LEU A 195 37.89 1.08 0.36
CA LEU A 195 36.72 1.94 0.14
C LEU A 195 36.73 2.41 -1.32
N ARG A 196 35.99 1.73 -2.19
CA ARG A 196 35.71 2.23 -3.54
C ARG A 196 34.95 3.56 -3.42
N PRO A 197 35.42 4.64 -4.06
CA PRO A 197 34.69 5.91 -4.05
C PRO A 197 33.31 5.72 -4.70
N LEU A 198 32.28 6.28 -4.08
CA LEU A 198 30.86 6.19 -4.50
C LEU A 198 30.54 6.98 -5.79
N VAL A 199 31.54 7.60 -6.41
CA VAL A 199 31.41 8.39 -7.63
C VAL A 199 32.26 7.72 -8.69
N ALA A 200 31.61 7.19 -9.73
CA ALA A 200 32.31 6.69 -10.91
C ALA A 200 33.01 7.90 -11.58
N GLU A 201 34.31 7.76 -11.84
CA GLU A 201 35.04 8.74 -12.64
C GLU A 201 34.33 8.90 -14.00
N ALA A 202 34.09 10.14 -14.42
CA ALA A 202 33.37 10.45 -15.64
C ALA A 202 34.05 9.79 -16.85
N ASP A 203 33.27 9.07 -17.65
CA ASP A 203 33.76 8.46 -18.89
C ASP A 203 34.28 9.55 -19.83
N ALA A 204 35.53 9.46 -20.27
CA ALA A 204 36.18 10.46 -21.13
C ALA A 204 35.47 10.68 -22.49
N GLU A 205 34.62 9.74 -22.90
CA GLU A 205 33.76 9.91 -24.08
C GLU A 205 32.57 10.83 -23.83
N PHE A 206 32.09 10.92 -22.59
CA PHE A 206 30.96 11.77 -22.22
C PHE A 206 31.33 13.26 -22.20
N GLU A 207 32.51 13.60 -21.67
CA GLU A 207 33.06 14.97 -21.71
C GLU A 207 33.27 15.44 -23.15
N ARG A 208 33.76 14.57 -24.04
CA ARG A 208 33.90 14.89 -25.48
C ARG A 208 32.57 15.16 -26.17
N LEU A 209 31.51 14.43 -25.81
CA LEU A 209 30.18 14.66 -26.36
C LEU A 209 29.58 15.98 -25.87
N LEU A 210 29.84 16.34 -24.61
CA LEU A 210 29.42 17.62 -24.02
C LEU A 210 30.14 18.81 -24.68
N GLU A 211 31.45 18.71 -24.89
CA GLU A 211 32.22 19.72 -25.62
C GLU A 211 31.70 19.89 -27.07
N GLN A 212 31.36 18.78 -27.72
CA GLN A 212 30.82 18.80 -29.08
C GLN A 212 29.42 19.43 -29.14
N GLU A 213 28.57 19.17 -28.14
CA GLU A 213 27.26 19.84 -28.01
C GLU A 213 27.41 21.35 -27.75
N GLU A 214 28.32 21.76 -26.86
CA GLU A 214 28.59 23.18 -26.62
C GLU A 214 29.10 23.92 -27.85
N GLU A 215 29.94 23.28 -28.67
CA GLU A 215 30.43 23.84 -29.93
C GLU A 215 29.28 24.01 -30.95
N ILE A 216 28.37 23.04 -31.03
CA ILE A 216 27.17 23.13 -31.86
C ILE A 216 26.26 24.25 -31.36
N GLU A 217 26.08 24.38 -30.05
CA GLU A 217 25.26 25.45 -29.46
C GLU A 217 25.85 26.83 -29.75
N ARG A 218 27.16 27.03 -29.55
CA ARG A 218 27.84 28.30 -29.88
C ARG A 218 27.74 28.63 -31.37
N ALA A 219 27.96 27.66 -32.25
CA ALA A 219 27.83 27.84 -33.69
C ALA A 219 26.39 28.16 -34.11
N SER A 220 25.39 27.54 -33.49
CA SER A 220 23.97 27.81 -33.76
C SER A 220 23.52 29.18 -33.27
N ARG A 221 24.12 29.67 -32.16
CA ARG A 221 23.81 30.98 -31.58
C ARG A 221 24.31 32.13 -32.45
N GLU A 222 25.43 31.95 -33.15
CA GLU A 222 25.97 32.92 -34.11
C GLU A 222 25.17 32.99 -35.42
N GLN A 223 24.43 31.94 -35.78
CA GLN A 223 23.66 31.87 -37.04
C GLN A 223 22.23 32.44 -36.94
N HIS A 224 21.74 32.71 -35.73
CA HIS A 224 20.39 33.28 -35.50
C HIS A 224 20.45 34.70 -34.93
N GLU A 225 21.09 35.62 -35.64
CA GLU A 225 20.77 37.05 -35.50
C GLU A 225 19.65 37.36 -36.51
N THR A 226 18.39 37.30 -36.06
CA THR A 226 17.24 37.70 -36.88
C THR A 226 17.37 39.19 -37.22
N PRO A 227 17.27 39.59 -38.51
CA PRO A 227 17.35 40.99 -38.87
C PRO A 227 16.17 41.74 -38.23
N HIS A 228 16.50 42.70 -37.37
CA HIS A 228 15.51 43.52 -36.68
C HIS A 228 14.89 44.50 -37.69
N PHE A 229 13.72 44.18 -38.22
CA PHE A 229 12.95 45.13 -39.04
C PHE A 229 12.50 46.31 -38.17
N ARG A 230 12.74 47.54 -38.66
CA ARG A 230 12.18 48.76 -38.07
C ARG A 230 10.70 48.87 -38.48
N PRO A 231 9.81 49.35 -37.60
CA PRO A 231 8.42 49.55 -37.96
C PRO A 231 8.33 50.76 -38.89
N GLY A 232 8.32 50.52 -40.21
CA GLY A 232 8.24 51.58 -41.22
C GLY A 232 8.50 51.14 -42.66
N ASP A 233 9.21 50.03 -42.90
CA ASP A 233 9.52 49.58 -44.27
C ASP A 233 8.54 48.48 -44.72
N ALA A 234 7.30 48.86 -44.99
CA ALA A 234 6.34 48.10 -45.77
C ALA A 234 5.36 49.06 -46.45
N ASP A 235 5.74 49.55 -47.63
CA ASP A 235 4.85 50.09 -48.67
C ASP A 235 4.82 49.10 -49.84
#